data_AF-A0A519H4I9-F1
#
_entry.id   AF-A0A519H4I9-F1
#
_cell.length_a   1.000
_cell.length_b   1.000
_cell.length_c   1.000
_cell.angle_alpha   90.00
_cell.angle_beta   90.00
_cell.angle_gamma   90.00
#
_symmetry.space_group_name_H-M   'P 1'
#
loop_
_entity.id
_entity.type
_entity.pdbx_description
1 polymer ?
#
loop_
_entity_poly.entity_id
_entity_poly.type
_entity_poly.pdbx_seq_one_letter_code
_entity_poly.pdbx_strand_id
1 'polypeptide(L)'
;MTEASLASVAAPIDERGTRSRLGRRLLAHPTGLVSLIALAVVALVAIFADVLAPFDPNAPDLRAVLAPPGGEHLLGTDSAGRDVLSRLLLATRFSVGGALWSVLIAALIGVTTGLVAGYYQKWFETLSGWLAGILQALPGIVVLLAARAVLGPSMWMIMAVLGVILSPAFYRLVFAAVVHVRHELYVDAARVAGVGDASIIGRHIFSVIRAPIIIQAAILSGIAISVQSGIEFLGLGDQQTPTWGQMLNDAFLRMYQAPQLLFWPSVAIALTSIALVLFGNALRDELEGTGGAVRRRRRQTRAAVTTQAGTDATRAAQMIRHDEGASAAAPVLLSIRDLSVGYDQKDGGVKEVVHGISLDVHRGEVHGLIGESGSGKTQTAWSVLGLLPEGGRITGGSITFEGTEIGAGSTAAMRKLRGRRIAYVPQEPMSNLDPSFTIGSQLIEPMRIHLGISREQARTEALGLLSRVGIPDPARVLASYPHELSGGMAQRVLIAGAVSCRPDLVIADEPTTALDVTVQAEILDLLRDLREDLGVSVLLVTHNLGVVADLCDRVSVMRDGSIVESGRAAAIFADPRHPYTRALFDAILEDGAARGPLVAAERSTNAQGARS
;
A
#
# COMPACT_ATOMS: atom_id res chain seq x y z
N MET A 1 42.68 -3.09 15.28
CA MET A 1 41.56 -3.97 15.69
C MET A 1 41.56 -5.16 14.74
N THR A 2 41.75 -6.35 15.29
CA THR A 2 42.00 -7.61 14.57
C THR A 2 40.74 -8.16 13.90
N GLU A 3 40.92 -8.94 12.82
CA GLU A 3 39.91 -9.57 11.95
C GLU A 3 38.82 -10.40 12.67
N ALA A 4 38.93 -10.63 13.98
CA ALA A 4 37.92 -11.31 14.79
C ALA A 4 36.69 -10.42 15.13
N SER A 5 36.73 -9.11 14.85
CA SER A 5 35.64 -8.16 15.21
C SER A 5 34.50 -8.08 14.18
N LEU A 6 34.62 -8.70 13.00
CA LEU A 6 33.62 -8.59 11.93
C LEU A 6 32.72 -9.84 11.79
N ALA A 7 32.94 -10.88 12.60
CA ALA A 7 32.23 -12.16 12.48
C ALA A 7 30.91 -12.26 13.28
N SER A 8 30.46 -11.21 13.97
CA SER A 8 29.27 -11.28 14.86
C SER A 8 27.98 -10.64 14.32
N VAL A 9 27.93 -10.16 13.07
CA VAL A 9 26.75 -9.42 12.55
C VAL A 9 25.78 -10.26 11.70
N ALA A 10 26.08 -11.53 11.43
CA ALA A 10 25.17 -12.39 10.64
C ALA A 10 24.75 -13.64 11.42
N ALA A 11 23.90 -13.47 12.44
CA ALA A 11 23.06 -14.58 12.88
C ALA A 11 22.12 -14.94 11.71
N PRO A 12 22.08 -16.21 11.25
CA PRO A 12 21.15 -16.61 10.21
C PRO A 12 19.73 -16.37 10.74
N ILE A 13 18.94 -15.57 10.01
CA ILE A 13 17.51 -15.44 10.25
C ILE A 13 16.93 -16.86 10.20
N ASP A 14 16.40 -17.33 11.31
CA ASP A 14 15.78 -18.65 11.41
C ASP A 14 14.51 -18.69 10.53
N GLU A 15 14.68 -19.03 9.25
CA GLU A 15 13.60 -19.16 8.27
C GLU A 15 12.55 -20.21 8.66
N ARG A 16 12.88 -21.13 9.59
CA ARG A 16 11.93 -22.15 10.07
C ARG A 16 10.89 -21.53 11.01
N GLY A 17 11.23 -20.47 11.73
CA GLY A 17 10.32 -19.71 12.60
C GLY A 17 9.26 -18.90 11.85
N THR A 18 9.53 -18.50 10.60
CA THR A 18 8.65 -17.63 9.80
C THR A 18 7.55 -18.42 9.07
N ARG A 19 7.86 -19.63 8.58
CA ARG A 19 6.89 -20.49 7.88
C ARG A 19 5.77 -21.01 8.81
N SER A 20 6.11 -21.33 10.06
CA SER A 20 5.13 -21.79 11.07
C SER A 20 4.14 -20.70 11.51
N ARG A 21 4.50 -19.41 11.32
CA ARG A 21 3.64 -18.27 11.66
C ARG A 21 2.71 -17.87 10.51
N LEU A 22 3.11 -18.03 9.25
CA LEU A 22 2.28 -17.68 8.09
C LEU A 22 0.98 -18.50 8.04
N GLY A 23 1.09 -19.83 8.17
CA GLY A 23 -0.09 -20.71 8.15
C GLY A 23 -1.05 -20.42 9.31
N ARG A 24 -0.53 -20.12 10.51
CA ARG A 24 -1.36 -19.73 11.66
C ARG A 24 -2.07 -18.40 11.47
N ARG A 25 -1.45 -17.42 10.80
CA ARG A 25 -2.08 -16.12 10.54
C ARG A 25 -3.14 -16.22 9.45
N LEU A 26 -2.85 -16.95 8.37
CA LEU A 26 -3.82 -17.21 7.31
C LEU A 26 -5.08 -17.93 7.84
N LEU A 27 -4.91 -18.87 8.78
CA LEU A 27 -6.02 -19.54 9.47
C LEU A 27 -6.78 -18.63 10.44
N ALA A 28 -6.17 -17.54 10.91
CA ALA A 28 -6.81 -16.56 11.78
C ALA A 28 -7.62 -15.50 11.00
N HIS A 29 -7.32 -15.32 9.70
CA HIS A 29 -8.06 -14.42 8.83
C HIS A 29 -9.34 -15.10 8.29
N PRO A 30 -10.55 -14.53 8.45
CA PRO A 30 -11.79 -15.21 8.10
C PRO A 30 -11.90 -15.54 6.61
N THR A 31 -11.51 -14.61 5.73
CA THR A 31 -11.51 -14.86 4.27
C THR A 31 -10.42 -15.86 3.86
N GLY A 32 -9.25 -15.82 4.52
CA GLY A 32 -8.16 -16.77 4.31
C GLY A 32 -8.54 -18.19 4.71
N LEU A 33 -9.18 -18.36 5.86
CA LEU A 33 -9.68 -19.65 6.33
C LEU A 33 -10.78 -20.21 5.41
N VAL A 34 -11.79 -19.41 5.05
CA VAL A 34 -12.90 -19.86 4.19
C VAL A 34 -12.38 -20.29 2.81
N SER A 35 -11.53 -19.47 2.20
CA SER A 35 -10.95 -19.79 0.88
C SER A 35 -10.05 -21.03 0.94
N LEU A 36 -9.25 -21.18 2.00
CA LEU A 36 -8.40 -22.36 2.21
C LEU A 36 -9.23 -23.63 2.41
N ILE A 37 -10.31 -23.59 3.20
CA ILE A 37 -11.21 -24.74 3.37
C ILE A 37 -11.86 -25.12 2.05
N ALA A 38 -12.36 -24.14 1.28
CA ALA A 38 -12.97 -24.39 -0.01
C ALA A 38 -11.98 -25.05 -1.00
N LEU A 39 -10.76 -24.52 -1.10
CA LEU A 39 -9.72 -25.11 -1.95
C LEU A 39 -9.25 -26.47 -1.45
N ALA A 40 -9.21 -26.70 -0.14
CA ALA A 40 -8.90 -28.00 0.44
C ALA A 40 -9.97 -29.04 0.08
N VAL A 41 -11.25 -28.68 0.12
CA VAL A 41 -12.35 -29.54 -0.34
C VAL A 41 -12.20 -29.85 -1.83
N VAL A 42 -11.95 -28.85 -2.67
CA VAL A 42 -11.72 -29.05 -4.11
C VAL A 42 -10.52 -29.97 -4.37
N ALA A 43 -9.42 -29.78 -3.65
CA ALA A 43 -8.24 -30.63 -3.76
C ALA A 43 -8.50 -32.07 -3.30
N LEU A 44 -9.22 -32.26 -2.18
CA LEU A 44 -9.60 -33.59 -1.69
C LEU A 44 -10.51 -34.31 -2.70
N VAL A 45 -11.50 -33.61 -3.26
CA VAL A 45 -12.36 -34.15 -4.32
C VAL A 45 -11.54 -34.53 -5.55
N ALA A 46 -10.63 -33.65 -6.01
CA ALA A 46 -9.77 -33.93 -7.16
C ALA A 46 -8.87 -35.17 -6.95
N ILE A 47 -8.27 -35.30 -5.76
CA ILE A 47 -7.35 -36.39 -5.45
C ILE A 47 -8.12 -37.71 -5.29
N PHE A 48 -9.18 -37.71 -4.48
CA PHE A 48 -9.94 -38.91 -4.13
C PHE A 48 -11.15 -39.18 -5.03
N ALA A 49 -11.23 -38.57 -6.21
CA ALA A 49 -12.36 -38.69 -7.13
C ALA A 49 -12.75 -40.15 -7.42
N ASP A 50 -11.77 -41.02 -7.68
CA ASP A 50 -12.04 -42.44 -8.01
C ASP A 50 -12.65 -43.23 -6.85
N VAL A 51 -12.40 -42.80 -5.60
CA VAL A 51 -12.93 -43.44 -4.38
C VAL A 51 -14.27 -42.82 -3.98
N LEU A 52 -14.44 -41.52 -4.23
CA LEU A 52 -15.67 -40.78 -3.89
C LEU A 52 -16.78 -40.99 -4.91
N ALA A 53 -16.45 -41.35 -6.16
CA ALA A 53 -17.42 -41.58 -7.22
C ALA A 53 -18.22 -42.87 -6.95
N PRO A 54 -19.56 -42.80 -6.78
CA PRO A 54 -20.38 -43.99 -6.53
C PRO A 54 -20.47 -44.92 -7.74
N PHE A 55 -20.37 -44.39 -8.95
CA PHE A 55 -20.43 -45.10 -10.23
C PHE A 55 -19.24 -44.77 -11.12
N ASP A 56 -18.96 -45.61 -12.12
CA ASP A 56 -18.02 -45.28 -13.20
C ASP A 56 -18.53 -44.03 -13.96
N PRO A 57 -17.77 -42.91 -13.98
CA PRO A 57 -18.18 -41.66 -14.63
C PRO A 57 -18.45 -41.76 -16.14
N ASN A 58 -17.95 -42.81 -16.80
CA ASN A 58 -18.09 -43.00 -18.24
C ASN A 58 -19.02 -44.16 -18.62
N ALA A 59 -19.47 -44.96 -17.66
CA ALA A 59 -20.40 -46.06 -17.92
C ALA A 59 -21.83 -45.54 -18.18
N PRO A 60 -22.40 -45.77 -19.38
CA PRO A 60 -23.76 -45.32 -19.69
C PRO A 60 -24.82 -46.29 -19.16
N ASP A 61 -25.89 -45.76 -18.57
CA ASP A 61 -27.13 -46.51 -18.29
C ASP A 61 -28.29 -46.02 -19.18
N LEU A 62 -28.60 -46.81 -20.22
CA LEU A 62 -29.67 -46.49 -21.17
C LEU A 62 -31.07 -46.41 -20.55
N ARG A 63 -31.28 -46.97 -19.34
CA ARG A 63 -32.57 -46.93 -18.63
C ARG A 63 -32.76 -45.65 -17.83
N ALA A 64 -31.66 -45.00 -17.49
CA ALA A 64 -31.65 -43.79 -16.68
C ALA A 64 -31.22 -42.58 -17.51
N VAL A 65 -31.59 -42.45 -18.78
CA VAL A 65 -31.25 -41.26 -19.58
C VAL A 65 -32.02 -40.04 -19.05
N LEU A 66 -31.30 -38.97 -18.68
CA LEU A 66 -31.86 -37.73 -18.11
C LEU A 66 -32.75 -37.97 -16.88
N ALA A 67 -32.41 -38.97 -16.07
CA ALA A 67 -33.11 -39.25 -14.83
C ALA A 67 -32.95 -38.07 -13.86
N PRO A 68 -34.03 -37.63 -13.18
CA PRO A 68 -33.95 -36.57 -12.18
C PRO A 68 -33.14 -37.04 -10.96
N PRO A 69 -32.67 -36.10 -10.11
CA PRO A 69 -32.05 -36.44 -8.83
C PRO A 69 -32.91 -37.38 -8.00
N GLY A 70 -32.33 -38.49 -7.51
CA GLY A 70 -33.06 -39.56 -6.83
C GLY A 70 -32.16 -40.50 -6.03
N GLY A 71 -32.75 -41.56 -5.47
CA GLY A 71 -32.07 -42.49 -4.56
C GLY A 71 -30.93 -43.29 -5.22
N GLU A 72 -31.06 -43.64 -6.51
CA GLU A 72 -30.01 -44.34 -7.25
C GLU A 72 -28.93 -43.37 -7.76
N HIS A 73 -29.33 -42.20 -8.27
CA HIS A 73 -28.45 -41.16 -8.78
C HIS A 73 -28.69 -39.83 -8.06
N LEU A 74 -27.82 -39.49 -7.09
CA LEU A 74 -28.04 -38.39 -6.16
C LEU A 74 -28.20 -37.01 -6.84
N LEU A 75 -27.49 -36.79 -7.95
CA LEU A 75 -27.61 -35.58 -8.77
C LEU A 75 -28.31 -35.83 -10.11
N GLY A 76 -28.88 -37.02 -10.29
CA GLY A 76 -29.45 -37.47 -11.57
C GLY A 76 -28.37 -37.91 -12.56
N THR A 77 -28.78 -38.07 -13.81
CA THR A 77 -27.94 -38.58 -14.90
C THR A 77 -27.95 -37.65 -16.10
N ASP A 78 -26.91 -37.77 -16.93
CA ASP A 78 -26.77 -37.01 -18.18
C ASP A 78 -27.50 -37.68 -19.36
N SER A 79 -27.32 -37.16 -20.58
CA SER A 79 -27.97 -37.76 -21.77
C SER A 79 -27.53 -39.14 -22.18
N ALA A 80 -26.35 -39.55 -21.74
CA ALA A 80 -25.88 -40.90 -21.97
C ALA A 80 -26.27 -41.81 -20.80
N GLY A 81 -27.05 -41.29 -19.83
CA GLY A 81 -27.42 -42.01 -18.62
C GLY A 81 -26.25 -42.21 -17.66
N ARG A 82 -25.21 -41.36 -17.73
CA ARG A 82 -24.07 -41.41 -16.82
C ARG A 82 -24.37 -40.60 -15.57
N ASP A 83 -23.92 -41.09 -14.41
CA ASP A 83 -24.14 -40.42 -13.12
C ASP A 83 -23.46 -39.04 -13.05
N VAL A 84 -24.25 -38.00 -12.78
CA VAL A 84 -23.78 -36.60 -12.77
C VAL A 84 -22.81 -36.34 -11.60
N LEU A 85 -23.00 -36.97 -10.44
CA LEU A 85 -22.14 -36.79 -9.27
C LEU A 85 -20.74 -37.38 -9.53
N SER A 86 -20.67 -38.64 -9.97
CA SER A 86 -19.44 -39.30 -10.40
C SER A 86 -18.69 -38.49 -11.45
N ARG A 87 -19.41 -37.97 -12.47
CA ARG A 87 -18.83 -37.10 -13.49
C ARG A 87 -18.31 -35.79 -12.91
N LEU A 88 -19.05 -35.16 -12.00
CA LEU A 88 -18.64 -33.89 -11.37
C LEU A 88 -17.36 -34.06 -10.56
N LEU A 89 -17.26 -35.12 -9.75
CA LEU A 89 -16.10 -35.42 -8.91
C LEU A 89 -14.84 -35.66 -9.76
N LEU A 90 -14.96 -36.49 -10.81
CA LEU A 90 -13.83 -36.75 -11.71
C LEU A 90 -13.49 -35.52 -12.58
N ALA A 91 -14.50 -34.73 -12.97
CA ALA A 91 -14.30 -33.47 -13.69
C ALA A 91 -13.50 -32.45 -12.88
N THR A 92 -13.67 -32.40 -11.55
CA THR A 92 -12.85 -31.54 -10.68
C THR A 92 -11.37 -31.83 -10.84
N ARG A 93 -10.96 -33.11 -10.93
CA ARG A 93 -9.55 -33.50 -11.13
C ARG A 93 -8.98 -32.93 -12.41
N PHE A 94 -9.68 -33.10 -13.53
CA PHE A 94 -9.18 -32.68 -14.84
C PHE A 94 -9.26 -31.17 -15.05
N SER A 95 -10.35 -30.52 -14.63
CA SER A 95 -10.52 -29.07 -14.78
C SER A 95 -9.57 -28.27 -13.88
N VAL A 96 -9.36 -28.70 -12.63
CA VAL A 96 -8.39 -28.03 -11.75
C VAL A 96 -6.95 -28.40 -12.14
N GLY A 97 -6.69 -29.66 -12.47
CA GLY A 97 -5.38 -30.12 -12.92
C GLY A 97 -4.89 -29.41 -14.18
N GLY A 98 -5.75 -29.26 -15.19
CA GLY A 98 -5.45 -28.53 -16.42
C GLY A 98 -5.10 -27.06 -16.16
N ALA A 99 -5.89 -26.38 -15.33
CA ALA A 99 -5.63 -25.00 -14.95
C ALA A 99 -4.29 -24.83 -14.20
N LEU A 100 -4.02 -25.68 -13.19
CA LEU A 100 -2.76 -25.66 -12.45
C LEU A 100 -1.55 -25.92 -13.36
N TRP A 101 -1.69 -26.85 -14.32
CA TRP A 101 -0.65 -27.14 -15.30
C TRP A 101 -0.34 -25.93 -16.20
N SER A 102 -1.38 -25.26 -16.69
CA SER A 102 -1.24 -24.03 -17.47
C SER A 102 -0.54 -22.92 -16.67
N VAL A 103 -0.96 -22.69 -15.41
CA VAL A 103 -0.36 -21.66 -14.56
C VAL A 103 1.08 -21.99 -14.19
N LEU A 104 1.41 -23.27 -13.95
CA LEU A 104 2.78 -23.71 -13.68
C LEU A 104 3.72 -23.39 -14.84
N ILE A 105 3.32 -23.73 -16.08
CA ILE A 105 4.10 -23.42 -17.29
C ILE A 105 4.21 -21.91 -17.49
N ALA A 106 3.11 -21.18 -17.34
CA ALA A 106 3.09 -19.73 -17.47
C ALA A 106 4.03 -19.05 -16.46
N ALA A 107 4.02 -19.50 -15.20
CA ALA A 107 4.88 -18.99 -14.15
C ALA A 107 6.35 -19.36 -14.42
N LEU A 108 6.64 -20.61 -14.80
CA LEU A 108 8.00 -21.06 -15.08
C LEU A 108 8.63 -20.22 -16.21
N ILE A 109 7.91 -19.98 -17.30
CA ILE A 109 8.41 -19.18 -18.43
C ILE A 109 8.43 -17.70 -18.06
N GLY A 110 7.31 -17.16 -17.58
CA GLY A 110 7.15 -15.71 -17.37
C GLY A 110 7.97 -15.16 -16.21
N VAL A 111 8.04 -15.87 -15.08
CA VAL A 111 8.82 -15.42 -13.91
C VAL A 111 10.31 -15.49 -14.23
N THR A 112 10.79 -16.56 -14.87
CA THR A 112 12.22 -16.67 -15.21
C THR A 112 12.64 -15.62 -16.23
N THR A 113 11.89 -15.48 -17.33
CA THR A 113 12.18 -14.45 -18.34
C THR A 113 12.04 -13.04 -17.79
N GLY A 114 11.04 -12.77 -16.93
CA GLY A 114 10.84 -11.47 -16.29
C GLY A 114 11.96 -11.10 -15.31
N LEU A 115 12.42 -12.07 -14.50
CA LEU A 115 13.54 -11.86 -13.57
C LEU A 115 14.83 -11.52 -14.32
N VAL A 116 15.15 -12.30 -15.35
CA VAL A 116 16.38 -12.11 -16.14
C VAL A 116 16.33 -10.79 -16.92
N ALA A 117 15.20 -10.48 -17.56
CA ALA A 117 15.01 -9.23 -18.29
C ALA A 117 15.07 -8.01 -17.37
N GLY A 118 14.37 -8.05 -16.23
CA GLY A 118 14.34 -6.94 -15.28
C GLY A 118 15.70 -6.69 -14.63
N TYR A 119 16.47 -7.74 -14.34
CA TYR A 119 17.76 -7.61 -13.64
C TYR A 119 18.93 -7.25 -14.56
N TYR A 120 19.08 -7.91 -15.71
CA TYR A 120 20.21 -7.64 -16.59
C TYR A 120 19.96 -6.43 -17.52
N GLN A 121 18.70 -6.17 -17.89
CA GLN A 121 18.31 -5.21 -18.94
C GLN A 121 19.11 -5.47 -20.25
N LYS A 122 19.01 -4.61 -21.27
CA LYS A 122 19.71 -4.73 -22.59
C LYS A 122 18.99 -5.64 -23.60
N TRP A 123 19.73 -6.27 -24.52
CA TRP A 123 19.15 -7.02 -25.66
C TRP A 123 18.14 -8.11 -25.25
N PHE A 124 18.34 -8.75 -24.09
CA PHE A 124 17.44 -9.77 -23.59
C PHE A 124 16.07 -9.21 -23.19
N GLU A 125 16.03 -7.99 -22.64
CA GLU A 125 14.79 -7.26 -22.38
C GLU A 125 14.05 -6.99 -23.69
N THR A 126 14.74 -6.49 -24.71
CA THR A 126 14.14 -6.23 -26.02
C THR A 126 13.55 -7.49 -26.65
N LEU A 127 14.31 -8.60 -26.64
CA LEU A 127 13.87 -9.87 -27.21
C LEU A 127 12.70 -10.48 -26.43
N SER A 128 12.81 -10.56 -25.11
CA SER A 128 11.76 -11.13 -24.25
C SER A 128 10.49 -10.29 -24.30
N GLY A 129 10.60 -8.96 -24.33
CA GLY A 129 9.48 -8.04 -24.47
C GLY A 129 8.80 -8.16 -25.83
N TRP A 130 9.57 -8.29 -26.91
CA TRP A 130 9.04 -8.53 -28.25
C TRP A 130 8.30 -9.86 -28.36
N LEU A 131 8.88 -10.97 -27.86
CA LEU A 131 8.23 -12.28 -27.83
C LEU A 131 6.94 -12.25 -26.99
N ALA A 132 6.97 -11.60 -25.82
CA ALA A 132 5.80 -11.41 -24.97
C ALA A 132 4.71 -10.55 -25.65
N GLY A 133 5.12 -9.58 -26.47
CA GLY A 133 4.22 -8.78 -27.30
C GLY A 133 3.53 -9.61 -28.38
N ILE A 134 4.29 -10.45 -29.10
CA ILE A 134 3.74 -11.36 -30.12
C ILE A 134 2.71 -12.29 -29.51
N LEU A 135 3.05 -12.97 -28.40
CA LEU A 135 2.14 -13.93 -27.77
C LEU A 135 0.82 -13.30 -27.34
N GLN A 136 0.83 -12.05 -26.88
CA GLN A 136 -0.39 -11.33 -26.50
C GLN A 136 -1.19 -10.77 -27.68
N ALA A 137 -0.53 -10.52 -28.82
CA ALA A 137 -1.23 -10.10 -30.04
C ALA A 137 -2.05 -11.24 -30.65
N LEU A 138 -1.71 -12.50 -30.33
CA LEU A 138 -2.45 -13.67 -30.81
C LEU A 138 -3.79 -13.83 -30.07
N PRO A 139 -4.91 -14.02 -30.76
CA PRO A 139 -6.18 -14.35 -30.13
C PRO A 139 -6.10 -15.74 -29.48
N GLY A 140 -6.01 -15.80 -28.15
CA GLY A 140 -5.70 -17.02 -27.40
C GLY A 140 -6.59 -18.21 -27.75
N ILE A 141 -7.91 -18.02 -27.86
CA ILE A 141 -8.85 -19.10 -28.24
C ILE A 141 -8.52 -19.64 -29.63
N VAL A 142 -8.29 -18.77 -30.62
CA VAL A 142 -7.99 -19.19 -32.00
C VAL A 142 -6.70 -20.00 -32.06
N VAL A 143 -5.68 -19.61 -31.30
CA VAL A 143 -4.43 -20.39 -31.20
C VAL A 143 -4.68 -21.77 -30.58
N LEU A 144 -5.50 -21.86 -29.54
CA LEU A 144 -5.81 -23.13 -28.89
C LEU A 144 -6.63 -24.06 -29.81
N LEU A 145 -7.53 -23.51 -30.63
CA LEU A 145 -8.25 -24.25 -31.66
C LEU A 145 -7.30 -24.81 -32.73
N ALA A 146 -6.38 -23.98 -33.23
CA ALA A 146 -5.36 -24.41 -34.19
C ALA A 146 -4.41 -25.45 -33.57
N ALA A 147 -3.99 -25.25 -32.32
CA ALA A 147 -3.14 -26.18 -31.60
C ALA A 147 -3.82 -27.55 -31.43
N ARG A 148 -5.13 -27.59 -31.13
CA ARG A 148 -5.90 -28.85 -31.09
C ARG A 148 -5.88 -29.59 -32.42
N ALA A 149 -5.99 -28.88 -33.55
CA ALA A 149 -5.97 -29.52 -34.87
C ALA A 149 -4.64 -30.23 -35.17
N VAL A 150 -3.53 -29.71 -34.62
CA VAL A 150 -2.18 -30.26 -34.83
C VAL A 150 -1.79 -31.28 -33.76
N LEU A 151 -2.05 -30.96 -32.49
CA LEU A 151 -1.62 -31.74 -31.32
C LEU A 151 -2.66 -32.78 -30.87
N GLY A 152 -3.84 -32.78 -31.48
CA GLY A 152 -4.95 -33.65 -31.12
C GLY A 152 -5.77 -33.15 -29.92
N PRO A 153 -6.74 -33.96 -29.44
CA PRO A 153 -7.69 -33.56 -28.40
C PRO A 153 -7.12 -33.60 -26.96
N SER A 154 -5.80 -33.74 -26.80
CA SER A 154 -5.17 -33.88 -25.48
C SER A 154 -5.31 -32.59 -24.65
N MET A 155 -6.09 -32.68 -23.57
CA MET A 155 -6.29 -31.57 -22.62
C MET A 155 -4.96 -31.04 -22.09
N TRP A 156 -4.04 -31.92 -21.68
CA TRP A 156 -2.74 -31.52 -21.12
C TRP A 156 -1.87 -30.74 -22.11
N MET A 157 -1.92 -31.08 -23.40
CA MET A 157 -1.18 -30.37 -24.45
C MET A 157 -1.81 -29.00 -24.73
N ILE A 158 -3.14 -28.93 -24.81
CA ILE A 158 -3.86 -27.67 -25.02
C ILE A 158 -3.61 -26.72 -23.84
N MET A 159 -3.62 -27.23 -22.60
CA MET A 159 -3.31 -26.44 -21.40
C MET A 159 -1.83 -26.04 -21.32
N ALA A 160 -0.91 -26.84 -21.85
CA ALA A 160 0.49 -26.43 -21.98
C ALA A 160 0.67 -25.25 -22.93
N VAL A 161 -0.03 -25.28 -24.08
CA VAL A 161 -0.06 -24.17 -25.04
C VAL A 161 -0.69 -22.92 -24.40
N LEU A 162 -1.79 -23.09 -23.66
CA LEU A 162 -2.40 -22.00 -22.88
C LEU A 162 -1.39 -21.41 -21.88
N GLY A 163 -0.62 -22.24 -21.19
CA GLY A 163 0.43 -21.79 -20.27
C GLY A 163 1.48 -20.91 -20.96
N VAL A 164 1.93 -21.29 -22.16
CA VAL A 164 2.82 -20.45 -22.97
C VAL A 164 2.18 -19.11 -23.32
N ILE A 165 0.90 -19.13 -23.75
CA ILE A 165 0.13 -17.92 -24.09
C ILE A 165 -0.06 -17.00 -22.87
N LEU A 166 -0.22 -17.56 -21.68
CA LEU A 166 -0.38 -16.82 -20.42
C LEU A 166 0.95 -16.34 -19.82
N SER A 167 2.10 -16.91 -20.22
CA SER A 167 3.42 -16.53 -19.68
C SER A 167 3.76 -15.02 -19.76
N PRO A 168 3.34 -14.25 -20.79
CA PRO A 168 3.58 -12.81 -20.84
C PRO A 168 2.98 -12.02 -19.67
N ALA A 169 1.90 -12.52 -19.06
CA ALA A 169 1.29 -11.86 -17.91
C ALA A 169 2.19 -11.91 -16.67
N PHE A 170 2.84 -13.05 -16.41
CA PHE A 170 3.88 -13.15 -15.38
C PHE A 170 5.13 -12.35 -15.75
N TYR A 171 5.57 -12.42 -17.01
CA TYR A 171 6.73 -11.66 -17.49
C TYR A 171 6.60 -10.16 -17.20
N ARG A 172 5.49 -9.53 -17.60
CA ARG A 172 5.30 -8.07 -17.41
C ARG A 172 5.29 -7.68 -15.94
N LEU A 173 4.59 -8.46 -15.12
CA LEU A 173 4.51 -8.22 -13.68
C LEU A 173 5.88 -8.30 -13.03
N VAL A 174 6.60 -9.39 -13.28
CA VAL A 174 7.92 -9.62 -12.69
C VAL A 174 8.92 -8.61 -13.21
N PHE A 175 8.94 -8.33 -14.52
CA PHE A 175 9.81 -7.31 -15.11
C PHE A 175 9.62 -5.95 -14.44
N ALA A 176 8.38 -5.46 -14.36
CA ALA A 176 8.07 -4.16 -13.75
C ALA A 176 8.50 -4.11 -12.28
N ALA A 177 8.22 -5.16 -11.51
CA ALA A 177 8.59 -5.22 -10.10
C ALA A 177 10.12 -5.29 -9.90
N VAL A 178 10.83 -6.06 -10.72
CA VAL A 178 12.30 -6.15 -10.64
C VAL A 178 12.96 -4.83 -11.02
N VAL A 179 12.46 -4.13 -12.04
CA VAL A 179 13.00 -2.82 -12.44
C VAL A 179 12.86 -1.78 -11.32
N HIS A 180 11.80 -1.86 -10.52
CA HIS A 180 11.65 -0.99 -9.36
C HIS A 180 12.62 -1.37 -8.22
N VAL A 181 12.70 -2.66 -7.90
CA VAL A 181 13.48 -3.16 -6.75
C VAL A 181 14.99 -3.12 -6.98
N ARG A 182 15.47 -3.30 -8.21
CA ARG A 182 16.91 -3.37 -8.52
C ARG A 182 17.70 -2.10 -8.20
N HIS A 183 17.02 -0.96 -8.02
CA HIS A 183 17.61 0.34 -7.71
C HIS A 183 17.52 0.69 -6.21
N GLU A 184 17.05 -0.24 -5.40
CA GLU A 184 17.00 -0.07 -3.95
C GLU A 184 18.39 -0.12 -3.31
N LEU A 185 18.60 0.71 -2.28
CA LEU A 185 19.89 0.87 -1.61
C LEU A 185 20.46 -0.44 -1.06
N TYR A 186 19.61 -1.37 -0.61
CA TYR A 186 20.06 -2.68 -0.10
C TYR A 186 20.53 -3.62 -1.21
N VAL A 187 20.02 -3.47 -2.44
CA VAL A 187 20.47 -4.24 -3.61
C VAL A 187 21.82 -3.71 -4.09
N ASP A 188 21.98 -2.40 -4.14
CA ASP A 188 23.26 -1.76 -4.48
C ASP A 188 24.33 -2.07 -3.43
N ALA A 189 23.99 -2.04 -2.14
CA ALA A 189 24.89 -2.46 -1.07
C ALA A 189 25.34 -3.92 -1.21
N ALA A 190 24.44 -4.84 -1.56
CA ALA A 190 24.78 -6.23 -1.80
C ALA A 190 25.73 -6.40 -3.00
N ARG A 191 25.55 -5.62 -4.07
CA ARG A 191 26.45 -5.62 -5.24
C ARG A 191 27.83 -5.08 -4.90
N VAL A 192 27.92 -3.98 -4.15
CA VAL A 192 29.19 -3.41 -3.68
C VAL A 192 29.92 -4.37 -2.71
N ALA A 193 29.16 -5.12 -1.91
CA ALA A 193 29.69 -6.17 -1.03
C ALA A 193 30.14 -7.45 -1.75
N GLY A 194 30.04 -7.51 -3.09
CA GLY A 194 30.49 -8.65 -3.90
C GLY A 194 29.56 -9.86 -3.89
N VAL A 195 28.29 -9.70 -3.49
CA VAL A 195 27.29 -10.77 -3.56
C VAL A 195 26.98 -11.09 -5.03
N GLY A 196 27.05 -12.37 -5.40
CA GLY A 196 26.80 -12.79 -6.78
C GLY A 196 25.35 -12.59 -7.22
N ASP A 197 25.16 -12.24 -8.50
CA ASP A 197 23.86 -11.91 -9.11
C ASP A 197 22.76 -12.93 -8.82
N ALA A 198 23.06 -14.23 -8.91
CA ALA A 198 22.07 -15.29 -8.64
C ALA A 198 21.58 -15.25 -7.17
N SER A 199 22.45 -14.89 -6.23
CA SER A 199 22.08 -14.73 -4.83
C SER A 199 21.28 -13.44 -4.61
N ILE A 200 21.61 -12.36 -5.33
CA ILE A 200 20.84 -11.12 -5.30
C ILE A 200 19.42 -11.35 -5.83
N ILE A 201 19.30 -11.96 -6.99
CA ILE A 201 18.01 -12.29 -7.60
C ILE A 201 17.20 -13.20 -6.67
N GLY A 202 17.81 -14.28 -6.17
CA GLY A 202 17.10 -15.29 -5.38
C GLY A 202 16.73 -14.86 -3.96
N ARG A 203 17.60 -14.14 -3.24
CA ARG A 203 17.36 -13.78 -1.83
C ARG A 203 16.80 -12.38 -1.66
N HIS A 204 17.31 -11.41 -2.41
CA HIS A 204 16.91 -10.01 -2.24
C HIS A 204 15.70 -9.67 -3.09
N ILE A 205 15.76 -9.93 -4.40
CA ILE A 205 14.71 -9.51 -5.33
C ILE A 205 13.48 -10.43 -5.26
N PHE A 206 13.67 -11.75 -5.34
CA PHE A 206 12.55 -12.71 -5.34
C PHE A 206 11.70 -12.63 -4.08
N SER A 207 12.32 -12.30 -2.94
CA SER A 207 11.62 -12.16 -1.65
C SER A 207 10.57 -11.05 -1.66
N VAL A 208 10.79 -10.00 -2.45
CA VAL A 208 9.90 -8.85 -2.58
C VAL A 208 8.77 -9.14 -3.57
N ILE A 209 9.08 -9.78 -4.70
CA ILE A 209 8.12 -9.98 -5.79
C ILE A 209 7.22 -11.22 -5.63
N ARG A 210 7.47 -12.07 -4.63
CA ARG A 210 6.70 -13.31 -4.40
C ARG A 210 5.20 -13.07 -4.20
N ALA A 211 4.81 -11.99 -3.52
CA ALA A 211 3.42 -11.68 -3.23
C ALA A 211 2.65 -11.33 -4.52
N PRO A 212 3.13 -10.40 -5.37
CA PRO A 212 2.57 -10.18 -6.71
C PRO A 212 2.45 -11.45 -7.55
N ILE A 213 3.47 -12.32 -7.57
CA ILE A 213 3.45 -13.58 -8.34
C ILE A 213 2.32 -14.50 -7.86
N ILE A 214 2.10 -14.61 -6.55
CA ILE A 214 1.04 -15.45 -5.97
C ILE A 214 -0.34 -14.96 -6.39
N ILE A 215 -0.59 -13.64 -6.33
CA ILE A 215 -1.87 -13.06 -6.76
C ILE A 215 -2.10 -13.33 -8.25
N GLN A 216 -1.07 -13.12 -9.06
CA GLN A 216 -1.14 -13.34 -10.50
C GLN A 216 -1.44 -14.82 -10.82
N ALA A 217 -0.85 -15.74 -10.08
CA ALA A 217 -1.15 -17.17 -10.20
C ALA A 217 -2.61 -17.47 -9.85
N ALA A 218 -3.18 -16.85 -8.81
CA ALA A 218 -4.58 -17.04 -8.45
C ALA A 218 -5.54 -16.53 -9.54
N ILE A 219 -5.29 -15.33 -10.06
CA ILE A 219 -6.10 -14.73 -11.15
C ILE A 219 -6.01 -15.58 -12.42
N LEU A 220 -4.79 -15.95 -12.82
CA LEU A 220 -4.58 -16.77 -14.02
C LEU A 220 -5.14 -18.18 -13.87
N SER A 221 -5.23 -18.73 -12.66
CA SER A 221 -5.88 -20.02 -12.43
C SER A 221 -7.37 -19.96 -12.78
N GLY A 222 -8.07 -18.90 -12.35
CA GLY A 222 -9.48 -18.68 -12.70
C GLY A 222 -9.70 -18.45 -14.21
N ILE A 223 -8.82 -17.69 -14.85
CA ILE A 223 -8.83 -17.50 -16.31
C ILE A 223 -8.59 -18.84 -17.02
N ALA A 224 -7.63 -19.65 -16.57
CA ALA A 224 -7.34 -20.95 -17.16
C ALA A 224 -8.53 -21.91 -17.04
N ILE A 225 -9.19 -21.99 -15.87
CA ILE A 225 -10.43 -22.77 -15.70
C ILE A 225 -11.52 -22.29 -16.68
N SER A 226 -11.68 -20.98 -16.83
CA SER A 226 -12.70 -20.39 -17.69
C SER A 226 -12.43 -20.67 -19.18
N VAL A 227 -11.18 -20.49 -19.64
CA VAL A 227 -10.78 -20.76 -21.02
C VAL A 227 -10.86 -22.26 -21.34
N GLN A 228 -10.38 -23.11 -20.43
CA GLN A 228 -10.49 -24.56 -20.55
C GLN A 228 -11.97 -24.98 -20.70
N SER A 229 -12.80 -24.52 -19.76
CA SER A 229 -14.24 -24.83 -19.76
C SER A 229 -14.91 -24.31 -21.02
N GLY A 230 -14.52 -23.13 -21.53
CA GLY A 230 -15.03 -22.57 -22.77
C GLY A 230 -14.68 -23.39 -24.01
N ILE A 231 -13.45 -23.88 -24.14
CA ILE A 231 -13.04 -24.72 -25.29
C ILE A 231 -13.78 -26.06 -25.27
N GLU A 232 -13.85 -26.69 -24.11
CA GLU A 232 -14.57 -27.95 -23.93
C GLU A 232 -16.08 -27.76 -24.11
N PHE A 233 -16.62 -26.62 -23.68
CA PHE A 233 -18.01 -26.22 -23.91
C PHE A 233 -18.34 -26.10 -25.40
N LEU A 234 -17.38 -25.71 -26.25
CA LEU A 234 -17.55 -25.68 -27.70
C LEU A 234 -17.50 -27.09 -28.34
N GLY A 235 -17.41 -28.16 -27.54
CA GLY A 235 -17.30 -29.54 -28.03
C GLY A 235 -15.89 -29.92 -28.48
N LEU A 236 -14.89 -29.12 -28.12
CA LEU A 236 -13.51 -29.26 -28.56
C LEU A 236 -12.60 -29.79 -27.45
N GLY A 237 -13.14 -30.63 -26.57
CA GLY A 237 -12.40 -31.44 -25.60
C GLY A 237 -12.24 -32.90 -26.06
N ASP A 238 -11.66 -33.75 -25.20
CA ASP A 238 -11.69 -35.21 -25.35
C ASP A 238 -12.93 -35.80 -24.68
N GLN A 239 -13.87 -36.33 -25.45
CA GLN A 239 -15.18 -36.79 -24.96
C GLN A 239 -15.12 -37.93 -23.93
N GLN A 240 -13.99 -38.60 -23.79
CA GLN A 240 -13.79 -39.67 -22.80
C GLN A 240 -13.36 -39.13 -21.43
N THR A 241 -12.86 -37.91 -21.36
CA THR A 241 -12.45 -37.28 -20.10
C THR A 241 -13.56 -36.37 -19.59
N PRO A 242 -14.21 -36.68 -18.44
CA PRO A 242 -15.19 -35.77 -17.88
C PRO A 242 -14.50 -34.50 -17.42
N THR A 243 -15.02 -33.36 -17.83
CA THR A 243 -14.58 -32.03 -17.41
C THR A 243 -15.79 -31.13 -17.20
N TRP A 244 -15.63 -30.04 -16.44
CA TRP A 244 -16.73 -29.11 -16.21
C TRP A 244 -17.25 -28.48 -17.52
N GLY A 245 -16.35 -28.16 -18.46
CA GLY A 245 -16.76 -27.62 -19.75
C GLY A 245 -17.58 -28.58 -20.60
N GLN A 246 -17.24 -29.87 -20.59
CA GLN A 246 -18.05 -30.88 -21.29
C GLN A 246 -19.40 -31.10 -20.66
N MET A 247 -19.47 -31.14 -19.33
CA MET A 247 -20.73 -31.22 -18.61
C MET A 247 -21.62 -30.01 -18.93
N LEU A 248 -21.04 -28.81 -19.06
CA LEU A 248 -21.76 -27.62 -19.51
C LEU A 248 -22.25 -27.72 -20.95
N ASN A 249 -21.44 -28.24 -21.87
CA ASN A 249 -21.87 -28.44 -23.27
C ASN A 249 -23.10 -29.35 -23.33
N ASP A 250 -22.99 -30.49 -22.65
CA ASP A 250 -24.01 -31.52 -22.54
C ASP A 250 -25.31 -30.96 -21.93
N ALA A 251 -25.19 -30.19 -20.84
CA ALA A 251 -26.31 -29.52 -20.21
C ALA A 251 -26.96 -28.42 -21.07
N PHE A 252 -26.15 -27.61 -21.76
CA PHE A 252 -26.64 -26.51 -22.60
C PHE A 252 -27.48 -27.01 -23.77
N LEU A 253 -27.05 -28.09 -24.43
CA LEU A 253 -27.82 -28.73 -25.50
C LEU A 253 -29.17 -29.28 -25.02
N ARG A 254 -29.35 -29.48 -23.70
CA ARG A 254 -30.55 -30.02 -23.06
C ARG A 254 -31.19 -29.08 -22.05
N MET A 255 -30.90 -27.79 -22.14
CA MET A 255 -31.40 -26.78 -21.22
C MET A 255 -32.94 -26.75 -21.12
N TYR A 256 -33.64 -27.09 -22.20
CA TYR A 256 -35.10 -27.16 -22.22
C TYR A 256 -35.69 -28.45 -21.63
N GLN A 257 -34.90 -29.52 -21.48
CA GLN A 257 -35.34 -30.82 -20.98
C GLN A 257 -34.91 -31.06 -19.53
N ALA A 258 -33.67 -30.73 -19.21
CA ALA A 258 -33.04 -30.98 -17.91
C ALA A 258 -32.18 -29.77 -17.49
N PRO A 259 -32.79 -28.60 -17.20
CA PRO A 259 -32.05 -27.38 -16.86
C PRO A 259 -31.15 -27.53 -15.62
N GLN A 260 -31.45 -28.47 -14.72
CA GLN A 260 -30.67 -28.76 -13.53
C GLN A 260 -29.24 -29.22 -13.83
N LEU A 261 -28.98 -29.81 -15.01
CA LEU A 261 -27.64 -30.27 -15.40
C LEU A 261 -26.64 -29.13 -15.58
N LEU A 262 -27.13 -27.91 -15.86
CA LEU A 262 -26.28 -26.72 -16.03
C LEU A 262 -25.74 -26.20 -14.69
N PHE A 263 -26.50 -26.40 -13.61
CA PHE A 263 -26.26 -25.77 -12.32
C PHE A 263 -24.95 -26.24 -11.67
N TRP A 264 -24.77 -27.56 -11.53
CA TRP A 264 -23.64 -28.13 -10.79
C TRP A 264 -22.25 -27.81 -11.34
N PRO A 265 -21.96 -28.01 -12.64
CA PRO A 265 -20.65 -27.64 -13.20
C PRO A 265 -20.43 -26.11 -13.17
N SER A 266 -21.49 -25.29 -13.33
CA SER A 266 -21.39 -23.83 -13.21
C SER A 266 -20.99 -23.39 -11.79
N VAL A 267 -21.64 -23.98 -10.77
CA VAL A 267 -21.33 -23.70 -9.36
C VAL A 267 -19.91 -24.14 -9.02
N ALA A 268 -19.47 -25.30 -9.51
CA ALA A 268 -18.10 -25.78 -9.31
C ALA A 268 -17.05 -24.82 -9.88
N ILE A 269 -17.25 -24.33 -11.11
CA ILE A 269 -16.38 -23.32 -11.74
C ILE A 269 -16.37 -22.02 -10.93
N ALA A 270 -17.55 -21.51 -10.56
CA ALA A 270 -17.70 -20.24 -9.87
C ALA A 270 -17.07 -20.27 -8.48
N LEU A 271 -17.40 -21.27 -7.66
CA LEU A 271 -16.87 -21.41 -6.30
C LEU A 271 -15.36 -21.61 -6.30
N THR A 272 -14.84 -22.44 -7.21
CA THR A 272 -13.39 -22.68 -7.32
C THR A 272 -12.66 -21.40 -7.72
N SER A 273 -13.19 -20.66 -8.70
CA SER A 273 -12.58 -19.40 -9.15
C SER A 273 -12.60 -18.32 -8.07
N ILE A 274 -13.72 -18.18 -7.35
CA ILE A 274 -13.84 -17.26 -6.20
C ILE A 274 -12.86 -17.66 -5.09
N ALA A 275 -12.79 -18.95 -4.76
CA ALA A 275 -11.89 -19.44 -3.72
C ALA A 275 -10.41 -19.19 -4.06
N LEU A 276 -10.00 -19.38 -5.32
CA LEU A 276 -8.65 -19.08 -5.79
C LEU A 276 -8.30 -17.60 -5.61
N VAL A 277 -9.18 -16.69 -6.04
CA VAL A 277 -8.96 -15.23 -5.95
C VAL A 277 -8.92 -14.77 -4.49
N LEU A 278 -9.86 -15.22 -3.66
CA LEU A 278 -9.89 -14.89 -2.23
C LEU A 278 -8.66 -15.41 -1.50
N PHE A 279 -8.21 -16.61 -1.83
CA PHE A 279 -6.99 -17.19 -1.28
C PHE A 279 -5.75 -16.39 -1.67
N GLY A 280 -5.63 -16.01 -2.95
CA GLY A 280 -4.52 -15.16 -3.43
C GLY A 280 -4.42 -13.83 -2.69
N ASN A 281 -5.56 -13.15 -2.48
CA ASN A 281 -5.61 -11.89 -1.74
C ASN A 281 -5.29 -12.07 -0.26
N ALA A 282 -5.89 -13.06 0.41
CA ALA A 282 -5.61 -13.32 1.83
C ALA A 282 -4.13 -13.69 2.06
N LEU A 283 -3.54 -14.47 1.15
CA LEU A 283 -2.13 -14.84 1.22
C LEU A 283 -1.20 -13.65 0.99
N ARG A 284 -1.57 -12.73 0.09
CA ARG A 284 -0.88 -11.45 -0.10
C ARG A 284 -0.88 -10.62 1.18
N ASP A 285 -2.05 -10.38 1.77
CA ASP A 285 -2.21 -9.51 2.94
C ASP A 285 -1.34 -10.00 4.11
N GLU A 286 -1.17 -11.32 4.26
CA GLU A 286 -0.30 -11.92 5.26
C GLU A 286 1.20 -11.85 4.92
N LEU A 287 1.56 -11.92 3.63
CA LEU A 287 2.94 -11.82 3.16
C LEU A 287 3.47 -10.39 3.18
N GLU A 288 2.61 -9.41 2.89
CA GLU A 288 2.90 -7.97 2.93
C GLU A 288 2.74 -7.38 4.34
N GLY A 289 2.12 -8.13 5.28
CA GLY A 289 1.96 -7.71 6.67
C GLY A 289 0.81 -6.73 6.90
N THR A 290 -0.08 -6.59 5.93
CA THR A 290 -1.27 -5.72 5.93
C THR A 290 -2.42 -6.28 6.78
N GLY A 291 -2.31 -7.53 7.26
CA GLY A 291 -3.33 -8.24 8.03
C GLY A 291 -3.20 -8.14 9.55
N GLY A 292 -3.12 -6.93 10.11
CA GLY A 292 -3.20 -6.71 11.56
C GLY A 292 -4.64 -6.59 12.05
N ALA A 293 -5.36 -7.71 12.21
CA ALA A 293 -6.68 -7.68 12.86
C ALA A 293 -6.54 -7.13 14.30
N VAL A 294 -7.05 -5.91 14.52
CA VAL A 294 -7.16 -5.24 15.82
C VAL A 294 -7.95 -6.11 16.77
N ARG A 295 -7.28 -7.03 17.45
CA ARG A 295 -7.88 -7.82 18.51
C ARG A 295 -7.98 -6.93 19.74
N ARG A 296 -9.15 -6.30 19.85
CA ARG A 296 -9.67 -5.50 20.96
C ARG A 296 -9.39 -6.20 22.30
N ARG A 297 -8.22 -5.97 22.90
CA ARG A 297 -7.88 -6.49 24.22
C ARG A 297 -8.51 -5.59 25.27
N ARG A 298 -9.74 -5.95 25.63
CA ARG A 298 -10.51 -5.35 26.71
C ARG A 298 -9.76 -5.55 28.03
N ARG A 299 -9.25 -4.45 28.57
CA ARG A 299 -9.18 -4.09 30.00
C ARG A 299 -8.89 -5.23 30.98
N GLN A 300 -7.60 -5.42 31.27
CA GLN A 300 -6.95 -6.02 32.46
C GLN A 300 -5.45 -5.93 32.11
N THR A 301 -4.55 -5.23 32.81
CA THR A 301 -4.47 -4.86 34.22
C THR A 301 -3.41 -3.76 34.31
N ARG A 302 -3.67 -2.70 35.09
CA ARG A 302 -2.61 -1.89 35.71
C ARG A 302 -1.79 -2.85 36.57
N ALA A 303 -0.60 -3.25 36.12
CA ALA A 303 0.41 -3.86 36.96
C ALA A 303 1.78 -3.71 36.27
N ALA A 304 2.57 -2.82 36.86
CA ALA A 304 4.03 -2.69 36.79
C ALA A 304 4.72 -3.37 35.59
N VAL A 305 5.03 -2.57 34.57
CA VAL A 305 6.20 -2.83 33.72
C VAL A 305 7.29 -1.92 34.25
N THR A 306 8.00 -2.42 35.26
CA THR A 306 9.29 -1.90 35.70
C THR A 306 10.34 -2.46 34.75
N THR A 307 10.60 -1.77 33.64
CA THR A 307 11.80 -2.02 32.84
C THR A 307 12.37 -0.67 32.40
N GLN A 308 13.57 -0.40 32.93
CA GLN A 308 14.54 0.61 32.49
C GLN A 308 14.18 2.10 32.66
N ALA A 309 13.85 2.50 33.90
CA ALA A 309 13.91 3.91 34.32
C ALA A 309 15.34 4.42 34.63
N GLY A 310 16.38 3.72 34.15
CA GLY A 310 17.78 3.98 34.52
C GLY A 310 18.58 4.86 33.54
N THR A 311 18.02 5.16 32.35
CA THR A 311 18.73 5.89 31.29
C THR A 311 17.99 7.13 30.78
N ASP A 312 16.70 7.31 31.10
CA ASP A 312 15.89 8.40 30.55
C ASP A 312 15.94 9.70 31.37
N ALA A 313 16.26 9.63 32.67
CA ALA A 313 16.43 10.82 33.50
C ALA A 313 17.63 11.70 33.06
N THR A 314 18.59 11.13 32.34
CA THR A 314 19.78 11.84 31.86
C THR A 314 19.56 12.52 30.50
N ARG A 315 18.50 12.18 29.74
CA ARG A 315 18.18 12.80 28.43
C ARG A 315 17.25 14.01 28.53
N ALA A 316 16.53 14.18 29.63
CA ALA A 316 15.86 15.44 29.96
C ALA A 316 16.87 16.60 30.23
N ALA A 317 18.17 16.33 30.15
CA ALA A 317 19.23 17.32 30.28
C ALA A 317 19.35 18.18 29.01
N GLN A 318 19.05 19.47 29.19
CA GLN A 318 19.39 20.62 28.33
C GLN A 318 18.48 20.95 27.15
N MET A 319 17.16 21.06 27.37
CA MET A 319 16.35 21.95 26.52
C MET A 319 16.74 23.40 26.80
N ILE A 320 17.29 24.12 25.82
CA ILE A 320 17.60 25.55 25.95
C ILE A 320 16.32 26.35 25.68
N ARG A 321 15.93 27.20 26.63
CA ARG A 321 14.78 28.11 26.48
C ARG A 321 15.27 29.54 26.34
N HIS A 322 14.77 30.24 25.34
CA HIS A 322 14.93 31.69 25.19
C HIS A 322 13.86 32.44 25.97
N ASP A 323 14.19 33.66 26.40
CA ASP A 323 13.32 34.47 27.24
C ASP A 323 12.00 34.79 26.54
N GLU A 324 10.90 34.64 27.29
CA GLU A 324 9.53 34.82 26.81
C GLU A 324 9.12 36.27 26.97
N GLY A 325 9.70 37.19 26.19
CA GLY A 325 9.23 38.57 26.17
C GLY A 325 7.69 38.62 25.97
N ALA A 326 6.98 39.23 26.93
CA ALA A 326 5.56 39.64 27.07
C ALA A 326 4.45 39.03 26.16
N SER A 327 4.66 37.87 25.54
CA SER A 327 3.69 37.21 24.65
C SER A 327 2.82 36.17 25.37
N ALA A 328 2.94 36.08 26.71
CA ALA A 328 2.13 35.22 27.57
C ALA A 328 0.70 35.75 27.82
N ALA A 329 0.25 36.78 27.08
CA ALA A 329 -1.06 37.38 27.26
C ALA A 329 -2.21 36.59 26.60
N ALA A 330 -1.93 35.80 25.56
CA ALA A 330 -2.92 34.97 24.89
C ALA A 330 -3.09 33.61 25.59
N PRO A 331 -4.31 33.06 25.70
CA PRO A 331 -4.51 31.76 26.32
C PRO A 331 -3.91 30.63 25.47
N VAL A 332 -3.37 29.61 26.14
CA VAL A 332 -2.85 28.39 25.50
C VAL A 332 -4.00 27.62 24.86
N LEU A 333 -3.89 27.36 23.55
CA LEU A 333 -4.87 26.60 22.78
C LEU A 333 -4.54 25.10 22.80
N LEU A 334 -3.28 24.74 22.54
CA LEU A 334 -2.77 23.37 22.59
C LEU A 334 -1.60 23.32 23.56
N SER A 335 -1.65 22.39 24.52
CA SER A 335 -0.58 22.14 25.48
C SER A 335 -0.22 20.66 25.48
N ILE A 336 1.03 20.37 25.13
CA ILE A 336 1.66 19.04 25.15
C ILE A 336 2.61 19.02 26.35
N ARG A 337 2.50 18.00 27.21
CA ARG A 337 3.35 17.83 28.39
C ARG A 337 3.92 16.42 28.41
N ASP A 338 5.25 16.34 28.47
CA ASP A 338 6.05 15.12 28.59
C ASP A 338 5.60 13.99 27.64
N LEU A 339 5.24 14.36 26.40
CA LEU A 339 4.73 13.43 25.40
C LEU A 339 5.82 12.45 24.98
N SER A 340 5.58 11.17 25.18
CA SER A 340 6.36 10.08 24.63
C SER A 340 5.54 9.24 23.66
N VAL A 341 6.12 8.86 22.54
CA VAL A 341 5.48 8.07 21.48
C VAL A 341 6.36 6.88 21.15
N GLY A 342 5.77 5.68 21.17
CA GLY A 342 6.48 4.45 20.88
C GLY A 342 5.73 3.52 19.94
N TYR A 343 6.51 2.74 19.21
CA TYR A 343 6.04 1.76 18.23
C TYR A 343 6.34 0.34 18.68
N ASP A 344 5.31 -0.51 18.69
CA ASP A 344 5.46 -1.93 18.97
C ASP A 344 6.42 -2.60 17.97
N GLN A 345 7.31 -3.42 18.50
CA GLN A 345 8.29 -4.18 17.76
C GLN A 345 7.87 -5.65 17.67
N LYS A 346 8.40 -6.36 16.67
CA LYS A 346 8.07 -7.78 16.40
C LYS A 346 8.51 -8.72 17.52
N ASP A 347 9.47 -8.31 18.33
CA ASP A 347 10.00 -9.01 19.51
C ASP A 347 9.19 -8.74 20.79
N GLY A 348 8.15 -7.89 20.72
CA GLY A 348 7.35 -7.48 21.87
C GLY A 348 7.90 -6.26 22.62
N GLY A 349 9.02 -5.69 22.15
CA GLY A 349 9.55 -4.42 22.66
C GLY A 349 8.77 -3.22 22.13
N VAL A 350 9.11 -2.03 22.64
CA VAL A 350 8.58 -0.75 22.16
C VAL A 350 9.76 0.13 21.78
N LYS A 351 9.81 0.56 20.52
CA LYS A 351 10.78 1.55 20.08
C LYS A 351 10.19 2.93 20.25
N GLU A 352 10.66 3.66 21.25
CA GLU A 352 10.27 5.05 21.45
C GLU A 352 10.93 5.95 20.40
N VAL A 353 10.15 6.86 19.82
CA VAL A 353 10.55 7.78 18.75
C VAL A 353 10.35 9.26 19.12
N VAL A 354 9.55 9.53 20.15
CA VAL A 354 9.41 10.85 20.77
C VAL A 354 9.62 10.66 22.26
N HIS A 355 10.49 11.48 22.87
CA HIS A 355 11.01 11.30 24.22
C HIS A 355 10.64 12.49 25.12
N GLY A 356 9.49 12.41 25.78
CA GLY A 356 9.09 13.35 26.83
C GLY A 356 9.05 14.82 26.40
N ILE A 357 8.48 15.13 25.23
CA ILE A 357 8.48 16.52 24.73
C ILE A 357 7.36 17.36 25.34
N SER A 358 7.64 18.64 25.56
CA SER A 358 6.67 19.63 26.04
C SER A 358 6.63 20.83 25.10
N LEU A 359 5.42 21.25 24.72
CA LEU A 359 5.17 22.29 23.72
C LEU A 359 3.83 22.99 24.02
N ASP A 360 3.78 24.31 23.86
CA ASP A 360 2.56 25.12 23.93
C ASP A 360 2.35 25.90 22.64
N VAL A 361 1.09 25.96 22.18
CA VAL A 361 0.65 26.82 21.07
C VAL A 361 -0.49 27.69 21.58
N HIS A 362 -0.32 29.01 21.48
CA HIS A 362 -1.30 29.99 21.93
C HIS A 362 -2.30 30.34 20.80
N ARG A 363 -3.42 30.97 21.17
CA ARG A 363 -4.40 31.44 20.19
C ARG A 363 -3.82 32.50 19.26
N GLY A 364 -4.08 32.34 17.96
CA GLY A 364 -3.61 33.25 16.90
C GLY A 364 -2.11 33.18 16.63
N GLU A 365 -1.39 32.24 17.25
CA GLU A 365 0.04 32.05 17.11
C GLU A 365 0.37 31.10 15.94
N VAL A 366 1.45 31.39 15.22
CA VAL A 366 2.12 30.41 14.35
C VAL A 366 3.34 29.85 15.10
N HIS A 367 3.24 28.59 15.50
CA HIS A 367 4.33 27.87 16.16
C HIS A 367 5.01 26.91 15.18
N GLY A 368 6.31 27.09 14.95
CA GLY A 368 7.14 26.20 14.14
C GLY A 368 7.69 25.02 14.96
N LEU A 369 7.48 23.79 14.50
CA LEU A 369 8.20 22.61 14.98
C LEU A 369 9.18 22.18 13.88
N ILE A 370 10.48 22.36 14.14
CA ILE A 370 11.54 22.19 13.15
C ILE A 370 12.55 21.13 13.54
N GLY A 371 13.28 20.60 12.57
CA GLY A 371 14.28 19.55 12.76
C GLY A 371 14.47 18.70 11.53
N GLU A 372 15.50 17.87 11.50
CA GLU A 372 15.80 16.97 10.38
C GLU A 372 14.69 15.93 10.15
N SER A 373 14.71 15.29 8.97
CA SER A 373 13.80 14.17 8.69
C SER A 373 14.02 13.04 9.71
N GLY A 374 12.94 12.47 10.23
CA GLY A 374 13.01 11.43 11.26
C GLY A 374 13.19 11.91 12.70
N SER A 375 13.28 13.22 12.97
CA SER A 375 13.40 13.77 14.33
C SER A 375 12.17 13.59 15.22
N GLY A 376 11.02 13.19 14.67
CA GLY A 376 9.78 12.93 15.42
C GLY A 376 8.64 13.95 15.23
N LYS A 377 8.82 14.98 14.39
CA LYS A 377 7.85 16.08 14.20
C LYS A 377 6.46 15.62 13.76
N THR A 378 6.37 14.83 12.70
CA THR A 378 5.12 14.25 12.21
C THR A 378 4.46 13.35 13.27
N GLN A 379 5.26 12.65 14.08
CA GLN A 379 4.74 11.80 15.16
C GLN A 379 4.11 12.65 16.27
N THR A 380 4.70 13.80 16.59
CA THR A 380 4.09 14.80 17.48
C THR A 380 2.76 15.31 16.94
N ALA A 381 2.72 15.73 15.67
CA ALA A 381 1.51 16.21 15.00
C ALA A 381 0.39 15.14 14.99
N TRP A 382 0.72 13.91 14.61
CA TRP A 382 -0.24 12.81 14.58
C TRP A 382 -0.69 12.35 15.98
N SER A 383 0.14 12.54 17.01
CA SER A 383 -0.27 12.28 18.39
C SER A 383 -1.38 13.23 18.83
N VAL A 384 -1.27 14.53 18.50
CA VAL A 384 -2.33 15.52 18.76
C VAL A 384 -3.63 15.14 18.05
N LEU A 385 -3.53 14.67 16.81
CA LEU A 385 -4.69 14.24 16.04
C LEU A 385 -5.20 12.85 16.43
N GLY A 386 -4.44 12.05 17.18
CA GLY A 386 -4.74 10.63 17.42
C GLY A 386 -4.73 9.78 16.15
N LEU A 387 -3.84 10.11 15.21
CA LEU A 387 -3.67 9.46 13.89
C LEU A 387 -2.35 8.69 13.77
N LEU A 388 -1.75 8.31 14.91
CA LEU A 388 -0.54 7.48 14.89
C LEU A 388 -0.78 6.19 14.08
N PRO A 389 0.16 5.82 13.18
CA PRO A 389 0.13 4.58 12.41
C PRO A 389 0.00 3.35 13.28
N GLU A 390 -0.33 2.23 12.63
CA GLU A 390 -0.47 0.95 13.32
C GLU A 390 0.80 0.58 14.12
N GLY A 391 0.59 0.08 15.34
CA GLY A 391 1.66 -0.20 16.30
C GLY A 391 2.16 1.03 17.07
N GLY A 392 1.85 2.25 16.63
CA GLY A 392 2.17 3.49 17.33
C GLY A 392 1.20 3.78 18.47
N ARG A 393 1.72 4.17 19.63
CA ARG A 393 0.93 4.69 20.74
C ARG A 393 1.66 5.78 21.51
N ILE A 394 0.87 6.61 22.19
CA ILE A 394 1.38 7.47 23.24
C ILE A 394 1.75 6.58 24.43
N THR A 395 3.04 6.56 24.80
CA THR A 395 3.59 5.76 25.91
C THR A 395 3.65 6.53 27.21
N GLY A 396 3.65 7.87 27.15
CA GLY A 396 3.67 8.76 28.31
C GLY A 396 3.26 10.19 27.94
N GLY A 397 2.98 10.99 28.97
CA GLY A 397 2.58 12.40 28.83
C GLY A 397 1.08 12.64 28.68
N SER A 398 0.74 13.89 28.42
CA SER A 398 -0.63 14.39 28.25
C SER A 398 -0.70 15.42 27.14
N ILE A 399 -1.81 15.45 26.42
CA ILE A 399 -2.10 16.45 25.40
C ILE A 399 -3.42 17.10 25.77
N THR A 400 -3.46 18.41 25.88
CA THR A 400 -4.66 19.18 26.22
C THR A 400 -4.96 20.20 25.12
N PHE A 401 -6.25 20.35 24.80
CA PHE A 401 -6.76 21.36 23.88
C PHE A 401 -7.80 22.19 24.62
N GLU A 402 -7.58 23.50 24.72
CA GLU A 402 -8.36 24.42 25.57
C GLU A 402 -8.51 23.94 27.02
N GLY A 403 -7.43 23.38 27.58
CA GLY A 403 -7.43 22.80 28.93
C GLY A 403 -8.18 21.47 29.06
N THR A 404 -8.75 20.93 27.98
CA THR A 404 -9.40 19.61 27.96
C THR A 404 -8.43 18.55 27.45
N GLU A 405 -8.24 17.46 28.21
CA GLU A 405 -7.38 16.35 27.80
C GLU A 405 -7.87 15.67 26.50
N ILE A 406 -6.97 15.53 25.54
CA ILE A 406 -7.16 14.91 24.23
C ILE A 406 -6.16 13.76 24.03
N GLY A 407 -6.11 12.82 24.97
CA GLY A 407 -5.27 11.61 24.91
C GLY A 407 -6.12 10.33 24.85
N ALA A 408 -5.91 9.48 23.84
CA ALA A 408 -6.61 8.19 23.65
C ALA A 408 -8.15 8.24 23.84
N GLY A 409 -8.76 9.39 23.53
CA GLY A 409 -10.19 9.61 23.72
C GLY A 409 -11.03 8.60 22.93
N SER A 410 -12.28 8.39 23.36
CA SER A 410 -13.23 7.62 22.55
C SER A 410 -13.27 8.20 21.13
N THR A 411 -13.38 7.35 20.11
CA THR A 411 -13.42 7.75 18.70
C THR A 411 -14.48 8.84 18.44
N ALA A 412 -15.54 8.89 19.26
CA ALA A 412 -16.58 9.92 19.20
C ALA A 412 -16.12 11.31 19.65
N ALA A 413 -15.25 11.40 20.68
CA ALA A 413 -14.69 12.68 21.13
C ALA A 413 -13.75 13.26 20.08
N MET A 414 -12.85 12.44 19.53
CA MET A 414 -11.93 12.89 18.47
C MET A 414 -12.65 13.32 17.20
N ARG A 415 -13.77 12.71 16.83
CA ARG A 415 -14.60 13.14 15.69
C ARG A 415 -15.17 14.55 15.84
N LYS A 416 -15.40 15.03 17.07
CA LYS A 416 -15.87 16.41 17.32
C LYS A 416 -14.75 17.44 17.18
N LEU A 417 -13.50 17.01 17.40
CA LEU A 417 -12.33 17.87 17.30
C LEU A 417 -11.79 17.91 15.87
N ARG A 418 -11.56 16.74 15.26
CA ARG A 418 -11.02 16.62 13.90
C ARG A 418 -11.96 17.25 12.87
N GLY A 419 -11.40 18.00 11.94
CA GLY A 419 -12.14 18.65 10.86
C GLY A 419 -12.90 19.89 11.30
N ARG A 420 -13.39 19.98 12.55
CA ARG A 420 -14.17 21.14 13.04
C ARG A 420 -13.40 22.12 13.90
N ARG A 421 -12.57 21.63 14.84
CA ARG A 421 -11.78 22.43 15.79
C ARG A 421 -10.28 22.37 15.46
N ILE A 422 -9.81 21.20 15.02
CA ILE A 422 -8.43 20.95 14.60
C ILE A 422 -8.45 20.40 13.18
N ALA A 423 -7.74 21.08 12.27
CA ALA A 423 -7.56 20.66 10.89
C ALA A 423 -6.12 20.23 10.62
N TYR A 424 -5.92 19.46 9.55
CA TYR A 424 -4.63 18.94 9.14
C TYR A 424 -4.40 19.22 7.66
N VAL A 425 -3.26 19.83 7.34
CA VAL A 425 -2.75 19.97 5.98
C VAL A 425 -1.58 18.99 5.83
N PRO A 426 -1.72 17.91 5.05
CA PRO A 426 -0.69 16.90 4.88
C PRO A 426 0.44 17.36 3.97
N GLN A 427 1.55 16.61 4.01
CA GLN A 427 2.79 16.86 3.27
C GLN A 427 2.63 16.78 1.76
N GLU A 428 1.88 15.79 1.24
CA GLU A 428 1.77 15.56 -0.20
C GLU A 428 0.32 15.70 -0.69
N PRO A 429 0.03 16.65 -1.59
CA PRO A 429 -1.35 16.93 -1.94
C PRO A 429 -2.05 15.82 -2.72
N MET A 430 -1.34 15.25 -3.69
CA MET A 430 -1.91 14.28 -4.63
C MET A 430 -2.20 12.92 -3.99
N SER A 431 -1.43 12.52 -2.97
CA SER A 431 -1.64 11.26 -2.25
C SER A 431 -2.72 11.36 -1.17
N ASN A 432 -3.15 12.58 -0.80
CA ASN A 432 -4.16 12.82 0.24
C ASN A 432 -5.55 13.20 -0.31
N LEU A 433 -5.67 13.48 -1.61
CA LEU A 433 -6.95 13.60 -2.29
C LEU A 433 -7.34 12.26 -2.92
N ASP A 434 -8.57 11.79 -2.70
CA ASP A 434 -9.02 10.53 -3.30
C ASP A 434 -9.24 10.71 -4.81
N PRO A 435 -8.50 9.98 -5.68
CA PRO A 435 -8.58 10.16 -7.13
C PRO A 435 -9.91 9.70 -7.73
N SER A 436 -10.72 8.95 -6.97
CA SER A 436 -12.02 8.42 -7.39
C SER A 436 -13.15 9.43 -7.24
N PHE A 437 -12.91 10.55 -6.55
CA PHE A 437 -13.90 11.53 -6.17
C PHE A 437 -13.52 12.93 -6.67
N THR A 438 -14.52 13.71 -7.09
CA THR A 438 -14.28 15.10 -7.48
C THR A 438 -13.89 15.95 -6.28
N ILE A 439 -13.14 17.01 -6.51
CA ILE A 439 -12.76 17.97 -5.46
C ILE A 439 -14.00 18.51 -4.74
N GLY A 440 -15.07 18.79 -5.47
CA GLY A 440 -16.30 19.27 -4.87
C GLY A 440 -16.93 18.29 -3.91
N SER A 441 -16.90 16.98 -4.20
CA SER A 441 -17.39 15.99 -3.24
C SER A 441 -16.54 15.93 -1.97
N GLN A 442 -15.22 16.07 -2.10
CA GLN A 442 -14.27 16.02 -0.99
C GLN A 442 -14.31 17.28 -0.11
N LEU A 443 -14.65 18.46 -0.67
CA LEU A 443 -14.81 19.70 0.09
C LEU A 443 -16.20 19.87 0.71
N ILE A 444 -17.26 19.46 -0.01
CA ILE A 444 -18.64 19.67 0.42
C ILE A 444 -19.04 18.72 1.54
N GLU A 445 -18.62 17.45 1.49
CA GLU A 445 -19.07 16.45 2.45
C GLU A 445 -18.62 16.74 3.89
N PRO A 446 -17.35 17.11 4.17
CA PRO A 446 -16.93 17.51 5.52
C PRO A 446 -17.73 18.69 6.07
N MET A 447 -18.01 19.72 5.25
CA MET A 447 -18.82 20.86 5.68
C MET A 447 -20.23 20.44 6.08
N ARG A 448 -20.87 19.55 5.30
CA ARG A 448 -22.21 19.04 5.63
C ARG A 448 -22.22 18.27 6.94
N ILE A 449 -21.21 17.43 7.17
CA ILE A 449 -21.11 16.61 8.37
C ILE A 449 -20.80 17.46 9.61
N HIS A 450 -19.85 18.39 9.51
CA HIS A 450 -19.32 19.13 10.66
C HIS A 450 -20.03 20.45 10.95
N LEU A 451 -20.64 21.08 9.95
CA LEU A 451 -21.42 22.32 10.10
C LEU A 451 -22.93 22.10 10.07
N GLY A 452 -23.39 20.92 9.61
CA GLY A 452 -24.83 20.60 9.53
C GLY A 452 -25.57 21.41 8.46
N ILE A 453 -24.85 22.01 7.50
CA ILE A 453 -25.41 22.84 6.44
C ILE A 453 -25.90 22.02 5.25
N SER A 454 -26.80 22.59 4.47
CA SER A 454 -27.30 21.95 3.25
C SER A 454 -26.21 21.80 2.19
N ARG A 455 -26.42 20.90 1.23
CA ARG A 455 -25.49 20.69 0.11
C ARG A 455 -25.28 21.95 -0.73
N GLU A 456 -26.34 22.74 -0.91
CA GLU A 456 -26.29 24.00 -1.66
C GLU A 456 -25.46 25.05 -0.92
N GLN A 457 -25.72 25.24 0.38
CA GLN A 457 -24.92 26.13 1.22
C GLN A 457 -23.44 25.72 1.24
N ALA A 458 -23.15 24.43 1.44
CA ALA A 458 -21.78 23.93 1.41
C ALA A 458 -21.10 24.14 0.04
N ARG A 459 -21.83 24.02 -1.07
CA ARG A 459 -21.29 24.32 -2.40
C ARG A 459 -20.94 25.81 -2.54
N THR A 460 -21.79 26.71 -2.05
CA THR A 460 -21.53 28.15 -2.07
C THR A 460 -20.31 28.52 -1.22
N GLU A 461 -20.20 27.96 -0.02
CA GLU A 461 -19.03 28.15 0.85
C GLU A 461 -17.76 27.58 0.20
N ALA A 462 -17.82 26.38 -0.40
CA ALA A 462 -16.68 25.79 -1.10
C ALA A 462 -16.22 26.63 -2.30
N LEU A 463 -17.15 27.19 -3.09
CA LEU A 463 -16.81 28.13 -4.17
C LEU A 463 -16.10 29.36 -3.62
N GLY A 464 -16.65 29.96 -2.56
CA GLY A 464 -16.07 31.15 -1.93
C GLY A 464 -14.68 30.88 -1.36
N LEU A 465 -14.46 29.73 -0.73
CA LEU A 465 -13.15 29.32 -0.22
C LEU A 465 -12.15 29.08 -1.34
N LEU A 466 -12.54 28.38 -2.41
CA LEU A 466 -11.67 28.18 -3.57
C LEU A 466 -11.26 29.52 -4.21
N SER A 467 -12.20 30.48 -4.32
CA SER A 467 -11.85 31.84 -4.75
C SER A 467 -10.85 32.52 -3.82
N ARG A 468 -11.04 32.41 -2.49
CA ARG A 468 -10.14 33.01 -1.49
C ARG A 468 -8.73 32.42 -1.55
N VAL A 469 -8.61 31.12 -1.75
CA VAL A 469 -7.30 30.48 -1.93
C VAL A 469 -6.72 30.69 -3.33
N GLY A 470 -7.26 31.62 -4.13
CA GLY A 470 -6.71 32.04 -5.42
C GLY A 470 -6.91 31.04 -6.57
N ILE A 471 -7.93 30.17 -6.49
CA ILE A 471 -8.28 29.30 -7.63
C ILE A 471 -9.00 30.13 -8.71
N PRO A 472 -8.47 30.23 -9.95
CA PRO A 472 -9.04 31.11 -10.98
C PRO A 472 -10.45 30.73 -11.43
N ASP A 473 -10.73 29.42 -11.49
CA ASP A 473 -12.05 28.89 -11.86
C ASP A 473 -12.51 27.86 -10.82
N PRO A 474 -13.11 28.33 -9.71
CA PRO A 474 -13.60 27.48 -8.62
C PRO A 474 -14.66 26.48 -9.09
N ALA A 475 -15.52 26.88 -10.03
CA ALA A 475 -16.62 26.05 -10.50
C ALA A 475 -16.10 24.84 -11.29
N ARG A 476 -15.10 25.06 -12.16
CA ARG A 476 -14.39 23.98 -12.84
C ARG A 476 -13.65 23.09 -11.86
N VAL A 477 -12.89 23.67 -10.92
CA VAL A 477 -12.12 22.88 -9.95
C VAL A 477 -13.00 22.00 -9.08
N LEU A 478 -14.17 22.46 -8.63
CA LEU A 478 -15.11 21.60 -7.90
C LEU A 478 -15.61 20.40 -8.73
N ALA A 479 -15.69 20.54 -10.05
CA ALA A 479 -16.08 19.46 -10.95
C ALA A 479 -14.92 18.53 -11.32
N SER A 480 -13.68 18.99 -11.14
CA SER A 480 -12.48 18.24 -11.47
C SER A 480 -12.14 17.13 -10.48
N TYR A 481 -11.34 16.18 -10.95
CA TYR A 481 -10.66 15.17 -10.15
C TYR A 481 -9.24 15.62 -9.77
N PRO A 482 -8.62 15.03 -8.73
CA PRO A 482 -7.27 15.43 -8.30
C PRO A 482 -6.21 15.38 -9.40
N HIS A 483 -6.26 14.36 -10.27
CA HIS A 483 -5.31 14.18 -11.37
C HIS A 483 -5.45 15.22 -12.50
N GLU A 484 -6.48 16.06 -12.47
CA GLU A 484 -6.70 17.16 -13.42
C GLU A 484 -6.18 18.50 -12.89
N LEU A 485 -5.59 18.53 -11.68
CA LEU A 485 -5.04 19.72 -11.04
C LEU A 485 -3.51 19.75 -11.10
N SER A 486 -2.92 20.94 -11.13
CA SER A 486 -1.49 21.10 -10.85
C SER A 486 -1.21 20.87 -9.35
N GLY A 487 0.05 20.58 -8.99
CA GLY A 487 0.44 20.40 -7.59
C GLY A 487 0.07 21.60 -6.70
N GLY A 488 0.32 22.82 -7.18
CA GLY A 488 -0.06 24.05 -6.46
C GLY A 488 -1.57 24.24 -6.32
N MET A 489 -2.36 23.90 -7.35
CA MET A 489 -3.83 23.91 -7.25
C MET A 489 -4.34 22.88 -6.25
N ALA A 490 -3.77 21.67 -6.26
CA ALA A 490 -4.13 20.61 -5.32
C ALA A 490 -3.77 21.01 -3.87
N GLN A 491 -2.64 21.69 -3.66
CA GLN A 491 -2.27 22.21 -2.34
C GLN A 491 -3.22 23.30 -1.86
N ARG A 492 -3.57 24.27 -2.71
CA ARG A 492 -4.58 25.31 -2.40
C ARG A 492 -5.93 24.68 -2.04
N VAL A 493 -6.34 23.63 -2.75
CA VAL A 493 -7.55 22.86 -2.45
C VAL A 493 -7.48 22.19 -1.07
N LEU A 494 -6.35 21.57 -0.71
CA LEU A 494 -6.18 20.97 0.61
C LEU A 494 -6.22 22.01 1.74
N ILE A 495 -5.58 23.15 1.54
CA ILE A 495 -5.63 24.27 2.49
C ILE A 495 -7.08 24.75 2.64
N ALA A 496 -7.80 24.96 1.53
CA ALA A 496 -9.22 25.32 1.54
C ALA A 496 -10.06 24.28 2.29
N GLY A 497 -9.78 22.99 2.08
CA GLY A 497 -10.41 21.89 2.81
C GLY A 497 -10.14 21.93 4.31
N ALA A 498 -8.90 22.19 4.72
CA ALA A 498 -8.51 22.28 6.12
C ALA A 498 -9.21 23.45 6.83
N VAL A 499 -9.32 24.62 6.20
CA VAL A 499 -9.96 25.80 6.80
C VAL A 499 -11.48 25.85 6.59
N SER A 500 -12.04 24.92 5.81
CA SER A 500 -13.45 24.92 5.39
C SER A 500 -14.47 24.99 6.53
N CYS A 501 -14.14 24.36 7.66
CA CYS A 501 -15.01 24.28 8.82
C CYS A 501 -14.61 25.27 9.93
N ARG A 502 -13.77 26.27 9.61
CA ARG A 502 -13.26 27.31 10.52
C ARG A 502 -12.67 26.70 11.81
N PRO A 503 -11.58 25.92 11.70
CA PRO A 503 -10.91 25.33 12.85
C PRO A 503 -10.25 26.41 13.72
N ASP A 504 -9.97 26.14 14.99
CA ASP A 504 -9.14 27.02 15.82
C ASP A 504 -7.65 26.74 15.65
N LEU A 505 -7.30 25.50 15.30
CA LEU A 505 -5.92 25.06 15.07
C LEU A 505 -5.80 24.37 13.71
N VAL A 506 -4.81 24.80 12.93
CA VAL A 506 -4.36 24.09 11.72
C VAL A 506 -2.98 23.50 11.99
N ILE A 507 -2.85 22.20 11.82
CA ILE A 507 -1.55 21.52 11.82
C ILE A 507 -1.12 21.38 10.36
N ALA A 508 -0.07 22.07 9.95
CA ALA A 508 0.45 22.05 8.59
C ALA A 508 1.78 21.30 8.56
N ASP A 509 1.80 20.11 7.96
CA ASP A 509 2.98 19.25 7.90
C ASP A 509 3.65 19.37 6.53
N GLU A 510 4.79 20.07 6.51
CA GLU A 510 5.56 20.39 5.30
C GLU A 510 4.70 20.92 4.14
N PRO A 511 3.89 21.97 4.33
CA PRO A 511 2.87 22.40 3.37
C PRO A 511 3.42 22.97 2.06
N THR A 512 4.74 23.16 1.96
CA THR A 512 5.44 23.68 0.78
C THR A 512 6.32 22.64 0.10
N THR A 513 6.39 21.40 0.60
CA THR A 513 7.23 20.38 -0.01
C THR A 513 6.70 19.98 -1.39
N ALA A 514 7.60 19.53 -2.27
CA ALA A 514 7.30 19.11 -3.65
C ALA A 514 6.64 20.20 -4.55
N LEU A 515 6.72 21.48 -4.17
CA LEU A 515 6.29 22.63 -4.98
C LEU A 515 7.50 23.45 -5.46
N ASP A 516 7.36 24.14 -6.60
CA ASP A 516 8.37 25.09 -7.06
C ASP A 516 8.42 26.33 -6.16
N VAL A 517 9.57 27.01 -6.13
CA VAL A 517 9.85 28.13 -5.20
C VAL A 517 8.81 29.26 -5.31
N THR A 518 8.30 29.54 -6.51
CA THR A 518 7.27 30.57 -6.71
C THR A 518 5.95 30.15 -6.08
N VAL A 519 5.50 28.92 -6.35
CA VAL A 519 4.28 28.38 -5.73
C VAL A 519 4.42 28.23 -4.22
N GLN A 520 5.61 27.89 -3.69
CA GLN A 520 5.84 27.85 -2.24
C GLN A 520 5.56 29.20 -1.59
N ALA A 521 6.10 30.29 -2.15
CA ALA A 521 5.86 31.65 -1.63
C ALA A 521 4.36 31.98 -1.62
N GLU A 522 3.66 31.71 -2.72
CA GLU A 522 2.21 31.92 -2.81
C GLU A 522 1.41 31.12 -1.77
N ILE A 523 1.84 29.90 -1.43
CA ILE A 523 1.20 29.07 -0.40
C ILE A 523 1.45 29.62 1.00
N LEU A 524 2.64 30.17 1.27
CA LEU A 524 2.96 30.77 2.56
C LEU A 524 2.19 32.08 2.78
N ASP A 525 2.11 32.92 1.75
CA ASP A 525 1.26 34.12 1.77
C ASP A 525 -0.20 33.74 2.02
N LEU A 526 -0.70 32.69 1.37
CA LEU A 526 -2.05 32.19 1.63
C LEU A 526 -2.26 31.76 3.09
N LEU A 527 -1.29 31.05 3.71
CA LEU A 527 -1.39 30.65 5.12
C LEU A 527 -1.37 31.87 6.06
N ARG A 528 -0.59 32.90 5.71
CA ARG A 528 -0.54 34.18 6.43
C ARG A 528 -1.88 34.90 6.37
N ASP A 529 -2.44 35.07 5.17
CA ASP A 529 -3.74 35.72 4.95
C ASP A 529 -4.86 34.98 5.69
N LEU A 530 -4.88 33.64 5.63
CA LEU A 530 -5.87 32.83 6.34
C LEU A 530 -5.75 32.96 7.85
N ARG A 531 -4.54 33.07 8.40
CA ARG A 531 -4.31 33.32 9.83
C ARG A 531 -4.87 34.68 10.23
N GLU A 532 -4.57 35.73 9.47
CA GLU A 532 -5.01 37.10 9.76
C GLU A 532 -6.53 37.25 9.65
N ASP A 533 -7.14 36.69 8.61
CA ASP A 533 -8.57 36.80 8.34
C ASP A 533 -9.44 35.94 9.28
N LEU A 534 -8.97 34.74 9.63
CA LEU A 534 -9.77 33.76 10.37
C LEU A 534 -9.38 33.64 11.84
N GLY A 535 -8.28 34.26 12.26
CA GLY A 535 -7.76 34.19 13.62
C GLY A 535 -7.34 32.78 14.05
N VAL A 536 -6.96 31.93 13.09
CA VAL A 536 -6.55 30.54 13.36
C VAL A 536 -5.13 30.46 13.91
N SER A 537 -4.91 29.56 14.86
CA SER A 537 -3.55 29.17 15.25
C SER A 537 -2.98 28.15 14.28
N VAL A 538 -1.66 28.18 14.07
CA VAL A 538 -0.98 27.24 13.16
C VAL A 538 0.15 26.55 13.90
N LEU A 539 0.15 25.21 13.90
CA LEU A 539 1.34 24.41 14.21
C LEU A 539 1.98 24.01 12.88
N LEU A 540 3.05 24.70 12.52
CA LEU A 540 3.79 24.47 11.29
C LEU A 540 4.92 23.46 11.54
N VAL A 541 4.80 22.27 10.98
CA VAL A 541 5.90 21.29 10.95
C VAL A 541 6.68 21.47 9.67
N THR A 542 7.97 21.79 9.76
CA THR A 542 8.81 22.01 8.58
C THR A 542 10.28 21.72 8.87
N HIS A 543 11.06 21.50 7.82
CA HIS A 543 12.53 21.48 7.89
C HIS A 543 13.16 22.73 7.26
N ASN A 544 12.36 23.61 6.64
CA ASN A 544 12.84 24.82 5.98
C ASN A 544 12.86 26.01 6.95
N LEU A 545 14.05 26.48 7.29
CA LEU A 545 14.22 27.61 8.22
C LEU A 545 13.84 28.96 7.61
N GLY A 546 13.95 29.14 6.29
CA GLY A 546 13.49 30.38 5.64
C GLY A 546 11.99 30.59 5.85
N VAL A 547 11.20 29.52 5.77
CA VAL A 547 9.76 29.55 6.08
C VAL A 547 9.50 29.91 7.54
N VAL A 548 10.32 29.42 8.46
CA VAL A 548 10.17 29.67 9.90
C VAL A 548 10.52 31.11 10.23
N ALA A 549 11.57 31.64 9.63
CA ALA A 549 11.95 33.06 9.77
C ALA A 549 10.85 34.00 9.27
N ASP A 550 10.14 33.60 8.22
CA ASP A 550 9.13 34.42 7.56
C ASP A 550 7.73 34.34 8.22
N LEU A 551 7.32 33.17 8.72
CA LEU A 551 5.93 32.94 9.16
C LEU A 551 5.74 32.69 10.67
N CYS A 552 6.74 32.14 11.36
CA CYS A 552 6.56 31.65 12.73
C CYS A 552 6.80 32.74 13.79
N ASP A 553 5.92 32.85 14.78
CA ASP A 553 6.12 33.69 15.96
C ASP A 553 7.09 33.02 16.96
N ARG A 554 6.93 31.70 17.13
CA ARG A 554 7.75 30.85 17.99
C ARG A 554 8.23 29.61 17.25
N VAL A 555 9.31 29.04 17.74
CA VAL A 555 9.89 27.83 17.17
C VAL A 555 10.35 26.89 18.26
N SER A 556 10.22 25.59 18.00
CA SER A 556 10.80 24.51 18.79
C SER A 556 11.62 23.60 17.88
N VAL A 557 12.90 23.47 18.19
CA VAL A 557 13.88 22.66 17.47
C VAL A 557 13.87 21.26 18.05
N MET A 558 13.60 20.26 17.23
CA MET A 558 13.50 18.85 17.56
C MET A 558 14.65 18.07 16.94
N ARG A 559 15.28 17.20 17.74
CA ARG A 559 16.34 16.29 17.31
C ARG A 559 16.19 14.96 18.03
N ASP A 560 16.33 13.86 17.32
CA ASP A 560 16.33 12.51 17.90
C ASP A 560 15.17 12.28 18.90
N GLY A 561 13.95 12.70 18.53
CA GLY A 561 12.76 12.51 19.37
C GLY A 561 12.57 13.54 20.49
N SER A 562 13.49 14.50 20.69
CA SER A 562 13.46 15.44 21.82
C SER A 562 13.48 16.90 21.34
N ILE A 563 12.84 17.81 22.08
CA ILE A 563 12.98 19.26 21.83
C ILE A 563 14.27 19.76 22.51
N VAL A 564 15.20 20.28 21.72
CA VAL A 564 16.53 20.71 22.17
C VAL A 564 16.62 22.21 22.41
N GLU A 565 15.82 23.02 21.72
CA GLU A 565 15.79 24.47 21.87
C GLU A 565 14.40 25.03 21.54
N SER A 566 13.91 26.02 22.30
CA SER A 566 12.58 26.60 22.10
C SER A 566 12.52 28.07 22.52
N GLY A 567 11.72 28.87 21.82
CA GLY A 567 11.63 30.31 22.05
C GLY A 567 10.92 31.08 20.93
N ARG A 568 10.96 32.41 21.00
CA ARG A 568 10.55 33.27 19.87
C ARG A 568 11.45 32.99 18.67
N ALA A 569 10.87 32.94 17.47
CA ALA A 569 11.63 32.71 16.24
C ALA A 569 12.78 33.72 16.12
N ALA A 570 12.48 35.03 16.22
CA ALA A 570 13.51 36.08 16.17
C ALA A 570 14.66 35.91 17.18
N ALA A 571 14.39 35.38 18.38
CA ALA A 571 15.44 35.16 19.40
C ALA A 571 16.36 33.98 19.05
N ILE A 572 15.77 32.87 18.57
CA ILE A 572 16.53 31.70 18.14
C ILE A 572 17.32 31.99 16.86
N PHE A 573 16.77 32.79 15.93
CA PHE A 573 17.47 33.23 14.72
C PHE A 573 18.64 34.17 15.03
N ALA A 574 18.50 35.05 16.03
CA ALA A 574 19.56 35.98 16.41
C ALA A 574 20.67 35.35 17.26
N ASP A 575 20.34 34.42 18.16
CA ASP A 575 21.27 33.78 19.10
C ASP A 575 20.99 32.27 19.22
N PRO A 576 21.27 31.44 18.20
CA PRO A 576 21.10 29.99 18.31
C PRO A 576 22.10 29.40 19.31
N ARG A 577 21.62 28.86 20.44
CA ARG A 577 22.50 28.40 21.52
C ARG A 577 22.82 26.93 21.45
N HIS A 578 21.87 26.09 21.07
CA HIS A 578 22.10 24.65 21.05
C HIS A 578 23.02 24.28 19.87
N PRO A 579 24.04 23.41 20.06
CA PRO A 579 24.98 23.07 18.99
C PRO A 579 24.32 22.52 17.72
N TYR A 580 23.23 21.76 17.88
CA TYR A 580 22.44 21.28 16.74
C TYR A 580 21.72 22.41 15.99
N THR A 581 21.17 23.39 16.71
CA THR A 581 20.49 24.54 16.09
C THR A 581 21.49 25.37 15.29
N ARG A 582 22.69 25.60 15.84
CA ARG A 582 23.81 26.23 15.12
C ARG A 582 24.19 25.47 13.86
N ALA A 583 24.40 24.15 13.97
CA ALA A 583 24.73 23.31 12.81
C ALA A 583 23.62 23.31 11.74
N LEU A 584 22.34 23.36 12.15
CA LEU A 584 21.21 23.44 11.23
C LEU A 584 21.21 24.78 10.46
N PHE A 585 21.61 25.87 11.11
CA PHE A 585 21.71 27.20 10.50
C PHE A 585 22.94 27.31 9.60
N ASP A 586 24.09 26.81 10.05
CA ASP A 586 25.34 26.78 9.27
C ASP A 586 25.20 25.95 7.99
N ALA A 587 24.29 24.97 7.97
CA ALA A 587 23.96 24.19 6.79
C ALA A 587 23.18 24.98 5.73
N ILE A 588 22.63 26.15 6.07
CA ILE A 588 21.97 27.05 5.14
C ILE A 588 23.02 27.95 4.50
N LEU A 589 23.27 27.69 3.21
CA LEU A 589 24.17 28.48 2.38
C LEU A 589 23.50 29.81 1.99
N GLU A 590 23.44 30.78 2.88
CA GLU A 590 23.02 32.15 2.54
C GLU A 590 24.19 33.01 2.02
N ASP A 591 25.45 32.63 2.30
CA ASP A 591 26.66 33.41 1.91
C ASP A 591 27.62 32.67 0.96
N GLY A 592 27.17 31.61 0.29
CA GLY A 592 28.00 30.92 -0.71
C GLY A 592 28.10 31.73 -2.01
N ALA A 593 29.31 32.14 -2.41
CA ALA A 593 29.54 32.77 -3.71
C ALA A 593 28.84 31.96 -4.83
N ALA A 594 28.07 32.65 -5.68
CA ALA A 594 27.39 32.03 -6.81
C ALA A 594 28.38 31.14 -7.56
N ARG A 595 28.02 29.86 -7.76
CA ARG A 595 28.86 28.96 -8.56
C ARG A 595 29.06 29.62 -9.92
N GLY A 596 30.33 29.88 -10.26
CA GLY A 596 30.68 30.44 -11.56
C GLY A 596 30.17 29.55 -12.71
N PRO A 597 30.10 30.08 -13.94
CA PRO A 597 29.71 29.31 -15.11
C PRO A 597 30.48 27.99 -15.16
N LEU A 598 29.80 26.91 -15.54
CA LEU A 598 30.40 25.60 -15.76
C LEU A 598 31.49 25.74 -16.84
N VAL A 599 32.74 25.93 -16.42
CA VAL A 599 33.87 25.97 -17.34
C VAL A 599 34.03 24.54 -17.85
N ALA A 600 33.74 24.34 -19.14
CA ALA A 600 33.99 23.07 -19.79
C ALA A 600 35.47 22.74 -19.55
N ALA A 601 35.74 21.60 -18.92
CA ALA A 601 37.10 21.12 -18.74
C ALA A 601 37.77 21.11 -20.13
N GLU A 602 38.78 21.96 -20.30
CA GLU A 602 39.58 21.97 -21.51
C GLU A 602 40.09 20.53 -21.70
N ARG A 603 39.62 19.89 -22.76
CA ARG A 603 40.20 18.63 -23.21
C ARG A 603 41.65 18.92 -23.49
N SER A 604 42.53 18.48 -22.61
CA SER A 604 43.96 18.46 -22.85
C SER A 604 44.21 17.62 -24.10
N THR A 605 44.31 18.28 -25.25
CA THR A 605 44.81 17.69 -26.49
C THR A 605 46.31 17.45 -26.31
N ASN A 606 46.66 16.35 -25.64
CA ASN A 606 47.95 15.72 -25.83
C ASN A 606 47.92 14.99 -27.17
N ALA A 607 48.16 15.75 -28.24
CA ALA A 607 48.48 15.23 -29.56
C ALA A 607 49.87 15.74 -29.94
N GLN A 608 50.91 15.16 -29.33
CA GLN A 608 52.29 15.27 -29.81
C GLN A 608 53.15 14.11 -29.27
N GLY A 609 53.65 13.29 -30.20
CA GLY A 609 54.59 12.18 -29.97
C GLY A 609 53.89 10.81 -29.97
N ALA A 610 54.18 9.85 -30.84
CA ALA A 610 55.29 9.70 -31.78
C ALA A 610 54.86 8.80 -32.94
N ARG A 611 55.35 9.16 -34.14
CA ARG A 611 55.56 8.23 -35.25
C ARG A 611 56.75 7.33 -34.87
N SER A 612 56.53 6.01 -34.88
CA SER A 612 57.44 4.97 -35.39
C SER A 612 56.81 3.61 -35.17
#